data_AF-A0A9E6AXH3-F1
#
_entry.id   AF-A0A9E6AXH3-F1
#
_cell.length_a   1.000
_cell.length_b   1.000
_cell.length_c   1.000
_cell.angle_alpha   90.00
_cell.angle_beta   90.00
_cell.angle_gamma   90.00
#
_symmetry.space_group_name_H-M   'P 1'
#
loop_
_entity.id
_entity.type
_entity.pdbx_description
1 polymer ?
#
loop_
_entity_poly.entity_id
_entity_poly.type
_entity_poly.pdbx_seq_one_letter_code
_entity_poly.pdbx_strand_id
1 'polypeptide(L)'
;MRDKSDAILNDTGKRPNIFIAKIGQSKDYLARATFAKNFFEVGGFEALEGDGNDIAQIIAEFKTSQSNYAIIASSDALYTMHAAKLAAALKSAGAKYIYLAGKPSTDAQPIFTQAGVNAYIFAKSNLVETLTALYALTEKGNH
;
A
#
# COMPACT_ATOMS: atom_id res chain seq x y z
N MET A 1 7.31 -18.46 1.34
CA MET A 1 6.43 -17.29 1.59
C MET A 1 5.53 -17.56 2.79
N ARG A 2 4.60 -18.54 2.74
CA ARG A 2 3.75 -18.95 3.88
C ARG A 2 4.50 -19.17 5.21
N ASP A 3 5.64 -19.86 5.17
CA ASP A 3 6.50 -20.09 6.35
C ASP A 3 6.97 -18.80 7.05
N LYS A 4 7.29 -17.75 6.28
CA LYS A 4 7.73 -16.48 6.84
C LYS A 4 6.57 -15.65 7.39
N SER A 5 5.38 -15.73 6.78
CA SER A 5 4.18 -15.10 7.35
C SER A 5 3.80 -15.75 8.67
N ASP A 6 3.97 -17.07 8.79
CA ASP A 6 3.76 -17.81 10.04
C ASP A 6 4.82 -17.45 11.08
N ALA A 7 6.08 -17.28 10.69
CA ALA A 7 7.13 -16.78 11.57
C ALA A 7 6.82 -15.37 12.11
N ILE A 8 6.35 -14.43 11.27
CA ILE A 8 5.93 -13.09 11.70
C ILE A 8 4.68 -13.15 12.59
N LEU A 9 3.73 -14.05 12.30
CA LEU A 9 2.58 -14.30 13.18
C LEU A 9 3.06 -14.77 14.55
N ASN A 10 4.04 -15.68 14.60
CA ASN A 10 4.57 -16.22 15.84
C ASN A 10 5.40 -15.20 16.63
N ASP A 11 6.15 -14.33 15.94
CA ASP A 11 7.03 -13.33 16.55
C ASP A 11 6.28 -12.06 16.99
N THR A 12 5.32 -11.61 16.17
CA THR A 12 4.57 -10.35 16.38
C THR A 12 3.16 -10.55 16.94
N GLY A 13 2.68 -11.80 17.00
CA GLY A 13 1.33 -12.16 17.45
C GLY A 13 0.20 -11.74 16.49
N LYS A 14 0.51 -11.12 15.35
CA LYS A 14 -0.46 -10.62 14.36
C LYS A 14 0.04 -10.88 12.95
N ARG A 15 -0.86 -11.31 12.06
CA ARG A 15 -0.56 -11.37 10.63
C ARG A 15 -0.30 -9.95 10.13
N PRO A 16 0.72 -9.76 9.29
CA PRO A 16 0.93 -8.44 8.72
C PRO A 16 -0.22 -8.13 7.76
N ASN A 17 -0.75 -6.92 7.85
CA ASN A 17 -1.89 -6.45 7.07
C ASN A 17 -1.51 -5.22 6.26
N ILE A 18 -2.22 -5.00 5.16
CA ILE A 18 -2.02 -3.84 4.30
C ILE A 18 -3.36 -3.26 3.91
N PHE A 19 -3.45 -1.93 3.97
CA PHE A 19 -4.66 -1.20 3.63
C PHE A 19 -4.60 -0.67 2.19
N ILE A 20 -5.54 -1.10 1.35
CA ILE A 20 -5.70 -0.68 -0.04
C ILE A 20 -6.64 0.51 -0.08
N ALA A 21 -6.05 1.70 -0.18
CA ALA A 21 -6.72 2.97 -0.34
C ALA A 21 -7.12 3.17 -1.82
N LYS A 22 -8.40 2.93 -2.13
CA LYS A 22 -8.98 3.07 -3.47
C LYS A 22 -9.57 4.47 -3.62
N ILE A 23 -9.08 5.23 -4.60
CA ILE A 23 -9.56 6.60 -4.87
C ILE A 23 -9.93 6.77 -6.34
N GLY A 24 -11.12 7.31 -6.62
CA GLY A 24 -11.69 7.46 -7.97
C GLY A 24 -12.86 6.50 -8.22
N GLN A 25 -13.16 6.21 -9.49
CA GLN A 25 -14.23 5.27 -9.86
C GLN A 25 -13.71 3.83 -9.88
N SER A 26 -14.60 2.85 -9.72
CA SER A 26 -14.23 1.43 -9.71
C SER A 26 -13.43 1.00 -10.94
N LYS A 27 -13.76 1.50 -12.13
CA LYS A 27 -13.00 1.20 -13.37
C LYS A 27 -11.53 1.67 -13.33
N ASP A 28 -11.23 2.70 -12.54
CA ASP A 28 -9.91 3.32 -12.45
C ASP A 28 -8.98 2.61 -11.47
N TYR A 29 -9.54 2.15 -10.34
CA TYR A 29 -8.78 1.49 -9.28
C TYR A 29 -8.91 -0.04 -9.27
N LEU A 30 -9.98 -0.64 -9.80
CA LEU A 30 -10.29 -2.08 -9.60
C LEU A 30 -9.14 -2.97 -10.07
N ALA A 31 -8.64 -2.79 -11.29
CA ALA A 31 -7.54 -3.60 -11.81
C ALA A 31 -6.27 -3.51 -10.94
N ARG A 32 -5.96 -2.31 -10.44
CA ARG A 32 -4.79 -2.05 -9.59
C ARG A 32 -4.99 -2.55 -8.16
N ALA A 33 -6.17 -2.36 -7.60
CA ALA A 33 -6.56 -2.83 -6.28
C ALA A 33 -6.56 -4.36 -6.23
N THR A 34 -7.18 -5.01 -7.22
CA THR A 34 -7.15 -6.47 -7.35
C THR A 34 -5.73 -7.00 -7.55
N PHE A 35 -4.90 -6.32 -8.34
CA PHE A 35 -3.49 -6.70 -8.49
C PHE A 35 -2.73 -6.59 -7.15
N ALA A 36 -2.85 -5.45 -6.46
CA ALA A 36 -2.23 -5.22 -5.16
C ALA A 36 -2.68 -6.27 -4.14
N LYS A 37 -3.99 -6.50 -4.04
CA LYS A 37 -4.58 -7.51 -3.17
C LYS A 37 -3.94 -8.88 -3.38
N ASN A 38 -3.99 -9.39 -4.61
CA ASN A 38 -3.37 -10.68 -4.93
C ASN A 38 -1.85 -10.70 -4.63
N PHE A 39 -1.15 -9.61 -4.91
CA PHE A 39 0.29 -9.47 -4.66
C PHE A 39 0.65 -9.69 -3.18
N PHE A 40 -0.09 -9.02 -2.29
CA PHE A 40 0.14 -9.08 -0.85
C PHE A 40 -0.42 -10.38 -0.24
N GLU A 41 -1.57 -10.86 -0.70
CA GLU A 41 -2.13 -12.14 -0.27
C GLU A 41 -1.21 -13.32 -0.62
N VAL A 42 -0.52 -13.29 -1.77
CA VAL A 42 0.53 -14.26 -2.11
C VAL A 42 1.72 -14.20 -1.15
N GLY A 43 2.02 -13.00 -0.62
CA GLY A 43 2.98 -12.78 0.46
C GLY A 43 2.47 -13.15 1.85
N GLY A 44 1.22 -13.62 1.98
CA GLY A 44 0.58 -13.92 3.26
C GLY A 44 0.26 -12.68 4.11
N PHE A 45 0.12 -11.52 3.46
CA PHE A 45 -0.39 -10.30 4.08
C PHE A 45 -1.91 -10.24 3.91
N GLU A 46 -2.61 -9.78 4.94
CA GLU A 46 -4.06 -9.57 4.86
C GLU A 46 -4.35 -8.22 4.18
N ALA A 47 -5.03 -8.26 3.04
CA ALA A 47 -5.39 -7.07 2.27
C ALA A 47 -6.74 -6.52 2.76
N LEU A 48 -6.68 -5.44 3.54
CA LEU A 48 -7.84 -4.65 3.94
C LEU A 48 -8.10 -3.59 2.87
N GLU A 49 -9.35 -3.36 2.50
CA GLU A 49 -9.69 -2.46 1.40
C GLU A 49 -10.58 -1.34 1.93
N GLY A 50 -10.29 -0.09 1.58
CA GLY A 50 -11.19 1.04 1.78
C GLY A 50 -11.42 1.77 0.48
N ASP A 51 -12.68 2.02 0.15
CA ASP A 51 -13.07 2.84 -1.01
C ASP A 51 -13.76 4.11 -0.56
N GLY A 52 -13.36 5.21 -1.19
CA GLY A 52 -14.00 6.48 -0.98
C GLY A 52 -13.73 7.42 -2.15
N ASN A 53 -14.72 8.25 -2.47
CA ASN A 53 -14.47 9.44 -3.28
C ASN A 53 -13.75 10.53 -2.47
N ASP A 54 -13.76 10.40 -1.14
CA ASP A 54 -13.20 11.38 -0.21
C ASP A 54 -11.98 10.82 0.53
N ILE A 55 -10.89 11.58 0.53
CA ILE A 55 -9.64 11.23 1.22
C ILE A 55 -9.90 11.05 2.71
N ALA A 56 -10.76 11.88 3.32
CA ALA A 56 -11.05 11.81 4.75
C ALA A 56 -11.69 10.47 5.16
N GLN A 57 -12.58 9.91 4.33
CA GLN A 57 -13.20 8.61 4.60
C GLN A 57 -12.16 7.48 4.54
N ILE A 58 -11.33 7.47 3.49
CA ILE A 58 -10.26 6.48 3.33
C ILE A 58 -9.31 6.49 4.54
N ILE A 59 -8.98 7.68 5.05
CA ILE A 59 -8.13 7.81 6.24
C ILE A 59 -8.81 7.31 7.52
N ALA A 60 -10.12 7.52 7.66
CA ALA A 60 -10.88 6.98 8.78
C ALA A 60 -10.89 5.44 8.74
N GLU A 61 -11.12 4.84 7.58
CA GLU A 61 -11.04 3.39 7.38
C GLU A 61 -9.63 2.84 7.63
N PHE A 62 -8.59 3.54 7.19
CA PHE A 62 -7.20 3.19 7.48
C PHE A 62 -6.93 3.16 8.98
N LYS A 63 -7.39 4.17 9.71
CA LYS A 63 -7.25 4.24 11.18
C LYS A 63 -8.00 3.10 11.87
N THR A 64 -9.21 2.78 11.40
CA THR A 64 -10.00 1.63 11.91
C THR A 64 -9.30 0.30 11.63
N SER A 65 -8.64 0.18 10.48
CA SER A 65 -7.89 -1.01 10.08
C SER A 65 -6.61 -1.23 10.90
N GLN A 66 -6.13 -0.20 11.61
CA GLN A 66 -4.89 -0.20 12.39
C GLN A 66 -3.68 -0.81 11.63
N SER A 67 -3.66 -0.64 10.31
CA SER A 67 -2.61 -1.20 9.47
C SER A 67 -1.39 -0.30 9.45
N ASN A 68 -0.19 -0.88 9.51
CA ASN A 68 1.05 -0.11 9.43
C ASN A 68 1.48 0.19 7.98
N TYR A 69 0.88 -0.53 7.03
CA TYR A 69 1.18 -0.47 5.60
C TYR A 69 -0.06 -0.01 4.86
N ALA A 70 0.12 0.90 3.90
CA ALA A 70 -0.94 1.36 3.03
C ALA A 70 -0.51 1.28 1.57
N ILE A 71 -1.44 1.06 0.66
CA ILE A 71 -1.22 1.13 -0.77
C ILE A 71 -2.30 1.96 -1.46
N ILE A 72 -1.88 2.89 -2.30
CA ILE A 72 -2.78 3.78 -3.04
C ILE A 72 -3.08 3.20 -4.44
N ALA A 73 -4.33 2.84 -4.69
CA ALA A 73 -4.81 2.38 -5.98
C ALA A 73 -5.70 3.46 -6.63
N SER A 74 -5.24 4.01 -7.76
CA SER A 74 -5.97 5.02 -8.53
C SER A 74 -5.50 5.09 -9.98
N SER A 75 -6.12 5.96 -10.77
CA SER A 75 -5.70 6.30 -12.14
C SER A 75 -4.62 7.37 -12.18
N ASP A 76 -3.82 7.33 -13.24
CA ASP A 76 -2.70 8.27 -13.47
C ASP A 76 -3.15 9.73 -13.38
N ALA A 77 -4.31 10.05 -13.97
CA ALA A 77 -4.92 11.38 -13.91
C ALA A 77 -5.26 11.84 -12.47
N LEU A 78 -5.67 10.92 -11.60
CA LEU A 78 -6.04 11.24 -10.21
C LEU A 78 -4.84 11.23 -9.27
N TYR A 79 -3.73 10.58 -9.66
CA TYR A 79 -2.52 10.54 -8.85
C TYR A 79 -1.96 11.95 -8.63
N THR A 80 -1.80 12.72 -9.70
CA THR A 80 -1.23 14.08 -9.62
C THR A 80 -2.08 15.03 -8.76
N MET A 81 -3.38 14.78 -8.66
CA MET A 81 -4.32 15.66 -7.96
C MET A 81 -4.59 15.23 -6.51
N HIS A 82 -4.70 13.92 -6.26
CA HIS A 82 -5.15 13.40 -4.97
C HIS A 82 -4.14 12.49 -4.27
N ALA A 83 -3.25 11.78 -4.97
CA ALA A 83 -2.37 10.82 -4.31
C ALA A 83 -1.33 11.45 -3.41
N ALA A 84 -0.80 12.62 -3.76
CA ALA A 84 0.11 13.34 -2.86
C ALA A 84 -0.58 13.71 -1.54
N LYS A 85 -1.82 14.22 -1.60
CA LYS A 85 -2.63 14.54 -0.42
C LYS A 85 -2.97 13.28 0.39
N LEU A 86 -3.36 12.21 -0.28
CA LEU A 86 -3.70 10.94 0.35
C LEU A 86 -2.46 10.29 1.00
N ALA A 87 -1.30 10.29 0.35
CA ALA A 87 -0.05 9.80 0.91
C ALA A 87 0.35 10.59 2.17
N ALA A 88 0.31 11.93 2.10
CA ALA A 88 0.59 12.77 3.25
C ALA A 88 -0.40 12.52 4.41
N ALA A 89 -1.69 12.35 4.10
CA ALA A 89 -2.72 12.07 5.10
C ALA A 89 -2.56 10.67 5.72
N LEU A 90 -2.23 9.65 4.92
CA LEU A 90 -1.95 8.28 5.41
C LEU A 90 -0.73 8.28 6.33
N LYS A 91 0.33 8.99 5.93
CA LYS A 91 1.54 9.15 6.75
C LYS A 91 1.21 9.84 8.06
N SER A 92 0.42 10.91 8.02
CA SER A 92 -0.04 11.62 9.22
C SER A 92 -1.01 10.78 10.08
N ALA A 93 -1.68 9.80 9.49
CA ALA A 93 -2.55 8.86 10.20
C ALA A 93 -1.77 7.71 10.87
N GLY A 94 -0.48 7.56 10.58
CA GLY A 94 0.40 6.55 11.19
C GLY A 94 0.92 5.49 10.22
N ALA A 95 0.70 5.62 8.91
CA ALA A 95 1.27 4.70 7.93
C ALA A 95 2.80 4.77 7.96
N LYS A 96 3.46 3.65 8.27
CA LYS A 96 4.93 3.56 8.27
C LYS A 96 5.49 3.41 6.86
N TYR A 97 4.75 2.71 6.00
CA TYR A 97 5.14 2.44 4.62
C TYR A 97 3.95 2.61 3.69
N ILE A 98 4.12 3.46 2.67
CA ILE A 98 3.10 3.76 1.69
C ILE A 98 3.56 3.28 0.32
N TYR A 99 2.78 2.38 -0.26
CA TYR A 99 2.95 1.88 -1.61
C TYR A 99 2.02 2.62 -2.57
N LEU A 100 2.36 2.63 -3.85
CA LEU A 100 1.48 3.14 -4.91
C LEU A 100 1.32 2.05 -5.97
N ALA A 101 0.06 1.68 -6.25
CA ALA A 101 -0.30 0.63 -7.20
C ALA A 101 -0.36 1.19 -8.64
N GLY A 102 0.80 1.46 -9.22
CA GLY A 102 0.90 1.95 -10.58
C GLY A 102 2.31 2.36 -10.94
N LYS A 103 2.50 2.66 -12.22
CA LYS A 103 3.72 3.27 -12.72
C LYS A 103 3.45 4.74 -13.03
N PRO A 104 3.66 5.66 -12.06
CA PRO A 104 3.58 7.08 -12.36
C PRO A 104 4.66 7.47 -13.37
N SER A 105 4.38 8.50 -14.15
CA SER A 105 5.37 9.12 -15.05
C SER A 105 6.63 9.49 -14.28
N THR A 106 7.80 9.39 -14.93
CA THR A 106 9.11 9.65 -14.31
C THR A 106 9.21 11.04 -13.67
N ASP A 107 8.48 12.01 -14.22
CA ASP A 107 8.36 13.37 -13.70
C ASP A 107 7.51 13.45 -12.41
N ALA A 108 6.50 12.58 -12.28
CA ALA A 108 5.60 12.55 -11.13
C ALA A 108 6.12 11.66 -9.98
N GLN A 109 7.01 10.71 -10.25
CA GLN A 109 7.69 9.90 -9.22
C GLN A 109 8.26 10.73 -8.06
N PRO A 110 9.12 11.74 -8.29
CA PRO A 110 9.70 12.53 -7.20
C PRO A 110 8.63 13.26 -6.38
N ILE A 111 7.54 13.71 -7.01
CA ILE A 111 6.41 14.36 -6.32
C ILE A 111 5.77 13.38 -5.33
N PHE A 112 5.53 12.14 -5.75
CA PHE A 112 4.95 11.11 -4.90
C PHE A 112 5.91 10.67 -3.79
N THR A 113 7.20 10.50 -4.11
CA THR A 113 8.21 10.18 -3.09
C THR A 113 8.28 11.27 -2.03
N GLN A 114 8.27 12.53 -2.45
CA GLN A 114 8.29 13.69 -1.56
C GLN A 114 7.01 13.82 -0.73
N ALA A 115 5.86 13.41 -1.28
CA ALA A 115 4.60 13.30 -0.54
C ALA A 115 4.59 12.16 0.50
N GLY A 116 5.54 11.22 0.43
CA GLY A 116 5.69 10.13 1.39
C GLY A 116 5.45 8.73 0.83
N VAL A 117 5.33 8.55 -0.49
CA VAL A 117 5.30 7.22 -1.13
C VAL A 117 6.70 6.60 -1.06
N ASN A 118 6.80 5.41 -0.49
CA ASN A 118 8.06 4.70 -0.33
C ASN A 118 8.40 3.82 -1.54
N ALA A 119 7.38 3.20 -2.15
CA ALA A 119 7.58 2.21 -3.21
C ALA A 119 6.39 2.12 -4.17
N TYR A 120 6.64 1.53 -5.35
CA TYR A 120 5.68 1.43 -6.44
C TYR A 120 5.53 -0.04 -6.87
N ILE A 121 4.29 -0.51 -7.01
CA ILE A 121 4.00 -1.83 -7.56
C ILE A 121 3.16 -1.71 -8.82
N PHE A 122 3.51 -2.44 -9.87
CA PHE A 122 2.76 -2.51 -11.11
C PHE A 122 2.95 -3.90 -11.74
N ALA A 123 2.15 -4.25 -12.75
CA ALA A 123 2.17 -5.60 -13.36
C ALA A 123 3.54 -6.03 -13.94
N LYS A 124 4.46 -5.09 -14.17
CA LYS A 124 5.85 -5.35 -14.60
C LYS A 124 6.88 -5.24 -13.46
N SER A 125 6.48 -4.96 -12.22
CA SER A 125 7.37 -5.00 -11.05
C SER A 125 7.65 -6.45 -10.66
N ASN A 126 8.90 -6.74 -10.29
CA ASN A 126 9.30 -8.05 -9.80
C ASN A 126 8.64 -8.35 -8.44
N LEU A 127 7.60 -9.17 -8.44
CA LEU A 127 6.88 -9.67 -7.26
C LEU A 127 7.85 -10.19 -6.18
N VAL A 128 8.82 -10.98 -6.60
CA VAL A 128 9.80 -11.61 -5.69
C VAL A 128 10.67 -10.56 -5.00
N GLU A 129 11.13 -9.52 -5.70
CA GLU A 129 11.99 -8.49 -5.12
C GLU A 129 11.24 -7.62 -4.11
N THR A 130 10.03 -7.15 -4.44
CA THR A 130 9.27 -6.32 -3.50
C THR A 130 8.85 -7.12 -2.27
N LEU A 131 8.41 -8.37 -2.43
CA LEU A 131 8.09 -9.22 -1.28
C LEU A 131 9.33 -9.47 -0.41
N THR A 132 10.49 -9.73 -1.02
CA THR A 132 11.74 -9.93 -0.27
C THR A 132 12.14 -8.67 0.49
N ALA A 133 12.02 -7.48 -0.13
CA ALA A 133 12.29 -6.21 0.53
C ALA A 133 11.31 -5.91 1.68
N LEU A 134 10.02 -6.21 1.49
CA LEU A 134 8.99 -6.05 2.52
C LEU A 134 9.26 -6.95 3.72
N TYR A 135 9.64 -8.21 3.50
CA TYR A 135 10.05 -9.12 4.57
C TYR A 135 11.30 -8.62 5.31
N ALA A 136 12.31 -8.14 4.58
CA ALA A 136 13.51 -7.58 5.20
C ALA A 136 13.20 -6.34 6.07
N LEU A 137 12.18 -5.55 5.70
CA LEU A 137 11.71 -4.41 6.51
C LEU A 137 10.95 -4.86 7.76
N THR A 138 10.12 -5.90 7.66
CA THR A 138 9.46 -6.49 8.85
C THR A 138 10.47 -7.09 9.82
N GLU A 139 11.55 -7.71 9.33
CA GLU A 139 12.61 -8.30 10.16
C GLU A 139 13.50 -7.21 10.81
N LYS A 140 13.81 -6.11 10.09
CA LYS A 140 14.64 -5.00 10.62
C LYS A 140 13.92 -4.05 11.57
N GLY A 141 12.58 -4.07 11.64
CA GLY A 141 11.82 -3.28 12.60
C GLY A 141 11.87 -3.81 14.04
N ASN A 142 12.55 -4.94 14.26
CA ASN A 142 12.59 -5.68 15.53
C ASN A 142 13.96 -5.61 16.24
N HIS A 143 14.80 -4.62 15.92
CA HIS A 143 16.09 -4.38 16.57
C HIS A 143 16.16 -2.99 17.20
#